data_AF-A0A4Z0PRM1-F1
#
_entry.id   AF-A0A4Z0PRM1-F1
#
_cell.length_a   1.000
_cell.length_b   1.000
_cell.length_c   1.000
_cell.angle_alpha   90.00
_cell.angle_beta   90.00
_cell.angle_gamma   90.00
#
_symmetry.space_group_name_H-M   'P 1'
#
loop_
_entity.id
_entity.type
_entity.pdbx_description
1 polymer ?
#
loop_
_entity_poly.entity_id
_entity_poly.type
_entity_poly.pdbx_seq_one_letter_code
_entity_poly.pdbx_strand_id
1 'polypeptide(L)'
;MANGQLDNSFAASSVYGTISALQLLATGKILVGGCWDYFNTTTLHALVRLQPDGQLDPSFSSPIQSAQDSRADQILVQPDGKIVTGGYLGYNVPENEALGLIRVLPDGALDKTFTAVLRALSVFGSPLINSIVLQPDTQILPAIFTKGIIRKQTNGQSDASFNATFGNNFFNASVQNIKLQSDGKILVAGYFSSVNGQPVTGLARLLAPNVLHVVQCPAGRPHPSLARARPLRATPLTRRRCPAAVGATAR
;
A
#
# COMPACT_ATOMS: atom_id res chain seq x y z
N MET A 1 0.81 17.12 24.75
CA MET A 1 0.14 15.83 24.46
C MET A 1 -1.34 15.99 24.74
N ALA A 2 -2.22 15.24 24.08
CA ALA A 2 -3.65 15.26 24.37
C ALA A 2 -3.93 14.69 25.77
N ASN A 3 -4.91 15.25 26.48
CA ASN A 3 -5.29 14.86 27.84
C ASN A 3 -6.60 14.06 27.90
N GLY A 4 -7.14 13.65 26.75
CA GLY A 4 -8.40 12.92 26.65
C GLY A 4 -9.66 13.76 26.86
N GLN A 5 -9.55 15.08 27.04
CA GLN A 5 -10.72 15.97 27.09
C GLN A 5 -11.31 16.16 25.69
N LEU A 6 -12.63 16.30 25.62
CA LEU A 6 -13.33 16.66 24.38
C LEU A 6 -12.94 18.07 23.96
N ASP A 7 -12.53 18.23 22.70
CA ASP A 7 -12.35 19.54 22.09
C ASP A 7 -13.70 20.09 21.63
N ASN A 8 -14.31 20.96 22.44
CA ASN A 8 -15.60 21.59 22.12
C ASN A 8 -15.52 22.64 21.01
N SER A 9 -14.32 22.98 20.51
CA SER A 9 -14.17 23.86 19.34
C SER A 9 -14.36 23.10 18.02
N PHE A 10 -14.28 21.78 18.04
CA PHE A 10 -14.58 20.94 16.90
C PHE A 10 -16.10 20.79 16.75
N ALA A 11 -16.61 21.19 15.59
CA ALA A 11 -18.02 21.15 15.27
C ALA A 11 -18.56 19.72 15.34
N ALA A 12 -19.58 19.52 16.17
CA ALA A 12 -20.26 18.24 16.26
C ALA A 12 -20.93 17.91 14.92
N SER A 13 -20.73 16.68 14.46
CA SER A 13 -21.43 16.14 13.28
C SER A 13 -22.38 15.02 13.71
N SER A 14 -23.63 15.08 13.24
CA SER A 14 -24.64 14.03 13.41
C SER A 14 -24.68 13.16 12.16
N VAL A 15 -24.26 11.91 12.28
CA VAL A 15 -24.26 10.94 11.17
C VAL A 15 -25.21 9.79 11.50
N TYR A 16 -26.24 9.61 10.67
CA TYR A 16 -27.18 8.50 10.81
C TYR A 16 -26.68 7.31 9.98
N GLY A 17 -25.66 6.63 10.49
CA GLY A 17 -24.99 5.53 9.80
C GLY A 17 -23.66 5.17 10.44
N THR A 18 -22.77 4.56 9.65
CA THR A 18 -21.44 4.17 10.11
C THR A 18 -20.37 4.97 9.40
N ILE A 19 -19.42 5.52 10.16
CA ILE A 19 -18.15 6.02 9.62
C ILE A 19 -17.17 4.85 9.59
N SER A 20 -16.76 4.45 8.40
CA SER A 20 -15.86 3.30 8.16
C SER A 20 -14.41 3.73 7.90
N ALA A 21 -14.20 4.96 7.42
CA ALA A 21 -12.90 5.48 7.04
C ALA A 21 -12.72 6.94 7.47
N LEU A 22 -11.53 7.26 7.96
CA LEU A 22 -11.11 8.61 8.31
C LEU A 22 -9.70 8.83 7.79
N GLN A 23 -9.47 9.96 7.12
CA GLN A 23 -8.15 10.34 6.64
C GLN A 23 -7.90 11.82 6.86
N LEU A 24 -6.88 12.13 7.65
CA LEU A 24 -6.38 13.50 7.82
C LEU A 24 -5.52 13.87 6.61
N LEU A 25 -5.80 15.03 6.02
CA LEU A 25 -5.01 15.63 4.94
C LEU A 25 -3.91 16.52 5.50
N ALA A 26 -2.83 16.72 4.73
CA ALA A 26 -1.73 17.62 5.11
C ALA A 26 -2.18 19.08 5.35
N THR A 27 -3.33 19.47 4.78
CA THR A 27 -3.97 20.78 4.99
C THR A 27 -4.72 20.91 6.31
N GLY A 28 -4.83 19.84 7.09
CA GLY A 28 -5.66 19.77 8.31
C GLY A 28 -7.14 19.45 8.04
N LYS A 29 -7.58 19.46 6.78
CA LYS A 29 -8.92 18.98 6.41
C LYS A 29 -9.03 17.47 6.60
N ILE A 30 -10.25 16.97 6.79
CA ILE A 30 -10.51 15.57 7.16
C ILE A 30 -11.43 14.95 6.12
N LEU A 31 -11.04 13.86 5.49
CA LEU A 31 -11.95 13.03 4.69
C LEU A 31 -12.63 12.02 5.60
N VAL A 32 -13.95 11.89 5.44
CA VAL A 32 -14.80 10.98 6.19
C VAL A 32 -15.55 10.09 5.20
N GLY A 33 -15.38 8.79 5.34
CA GLY A 33 -15.98 7.76 4.48
C GLY A 33 -16.80 6.75 5.29
N GLY A 34 -17.87 6.22 4.70
CA GLY A 34 -18.70 5.19 5.33
C GLY A 34 -20.04 5.03 4.65
N CYS A 35 -21.09 4.68 5.40
CA CYS A 35 -22.43 4.39 4.92
C CYS A 35 -23.46 5.18 5.74
N TRP A 36 -24.12 6.14 5.11
CA TRP A 36 -25.15 6.99 5.71
C TRP A 36 -26.02 7.63 4.62
N ASP A 37 -27.20 8.09 5.02
CA ASP A 37 -28.13 8.84 4.15
C ASP A 37 -28.12 10.34 4.43
N TYR A 38 -27.66 10.73 5.60
CA TYR A 38 -27.61 12.11 6.06
C TYR A 38 -26.30 12.37 6.79
N PHE A 39 -25.69 13.49 6.45
CA PHE A 39 -24.59 14.09 7.21
C PHE A 39 -25.10 15.41 7.75
N ASN A 40 -25.24 15.49 9.08
CA ASN A 40 -26.03 16.51 9.76
C ASN A 40 -27.48 16.52 9.26
N THR A 41 -27.91 17.63 8.66
CA THR A 41 -29.26 17.80 8.09
C THR A 41 -29.26 17.73 6.57
N THR A 42 -28.10 17.49 5.93
CA THR A 42 -27.97 17.44 4.47
C THR A 42 -27.98 15.99 4.00
N THR A 43 -28.77 15.70 2.96
CA THR A 43 -28.71 14.42 2.25
C THR A 43 -27.39 14.33 1.50
N LEU A 44 -26.44 13.66 2.12
CA LEU A 44 -25.10 13.37 1.60
C LEU A 44 -24.82 11.92 1.92
N HIS A 45 -24.11 11.25 1.02
CA HIS A 45 -23.77 9.84 1.14
C HIS A 45 -22.26 9.63 1.12
N ALA A 46 -21.84 8.45 1.58
CA ALA A 46 -20.56 7.80 1.35
C ALA A 46 -19.28 8.55 1.73
N LEU A 47 -19.00 9.73 1.18
CA LEU A 47 -17.73 10.45 1.32
C LEU A 47 -17.98 11.95 1.48
N VAL A 48 -17.50 12.54 2.56
CA VAL A 48 -17.47 14.00 2.73
C VAL A 48 -16.08 14.47 3.12
N ARG A 49 -15.85 15.78 3.01
CA ARG A 49 -14.69 16.43 3.59
C ARG A 49 -15.13 17.45 4.63
N LEU A 50 -14.42 17.48 5.74
CA LEU A 50 -14.56 18.48 6.79
C LEU A 50 -13.37 19.43 6.77
N GLN A 51 -13.61 20.65 7.20
CA GLN A 51 -12.60 21.62 7.59
C GLN A 51 -11.92 21.18 8.90
N PRO A 52 -10.76 21.77 9.27
CA PRO A 52 -10.05 21.40 10.50
C PRO A 52 -10.87 21.58 11.77
N ASP A 53 -11.85 22.49 11.74
CA ASP A 53 -12.79 22.75 12.83
C ASP A 53 -14.01 21.82 12.82
N GLY A 54 -14.06 20.82 11.94
CA GLY A 54 -15.16 19.85 11.85
C GLY A 54 -16.38 20.30 11.04
N GLN A 55 -16.41 21.54 10.55
CA GLN A 55 -17.48 21.99 9.66
C GLN A 55 -17.38 21.30 8.30
N LEU A 56 -18.53 21.05 7.65
CA LEU A 56 -18.54 20.50 6.30
C LEU A 56 -17.82 21.45 5.32
N ASP A 57 -16.94 20.91 4.47
CA ASP A 57 -16.24 21.69 3.45
C ASP A 57 -17.08 21.73 2.14
N PRO A 58 -17.75 22.85 1.82
CA PRO A 58 -18.60 22.96 0.64
C PRO A 58 -17.80 22.98 -0.67
N SER A 59 -16.47 23.15 -0.61
CA SER A 59 -15.62 23.10 -1.81
C SER A 59 -15.30 21.68 -2.28
N PHE A 60 -15.73 20.66 -1.52
CA PHE A 60 -15.54 19.25 -1.89
C PHE A 60 -16.82 18.68 -2.51
N SER A 61 -16.74 18.27 -3.78
CA SER A 61 -17.88 17.78 -4.56
C SER A 61 -17.58 16.45 -5.24
N SER A 62 -17.95 15.35 -4.58
CA SER A 62 -17.77 13.98 -5.07
C SER A 62 -19.05 13.40 -5.68
N PRO A 63 -18.98 12.67 -6.81
CA PRO A 63 -20.18 12.04 -7.39
C PRO A 63 -20.85 11.02 -6.45
N ILE A 64 -20.10 10.47 -5.49
CA ILE A 64 -20.65 9.52 -4.52
C ILE A 64 -21.33 10.19 -3.32
N GLN A 65 -21.28 11.52 -3.21
CA GLN A 65 -22.06 12.27 -2.21
C GLN A 65 -23.56 12.26 -2.51
N SER A 66 -23.93 12.14 -3.78
CA SER A 66 -25.32 12.07 -4.24
C SER A 66 -25.76 10.65 -4.59
N ALA A 67 -24.87 9.66 -4.50
CA ALA A 67 -25.16 8.29 -4.89
C ALA A 67 -25.74 7.52 -3.70
N GLN A 68 -27.06 7.32 -3.73
CA GLN A 68 -27.77 6.46 -2.77
C GLN A 68 -27.15 5.06 -2.73
N ASP A 69 -27.29 4.41 -1.58
CA ASP A 69 -26.73 3.09 -1.28
C ASP A 69 -25.20 2.97 -1.45
N SER A 70 -24.47 4.07 -1.56
CA SER A 70 -23.01 4.04 -1.70
C SER A 70 -22.30 4.06 -0.35
N ARG A 71 -21.14 3.41 -0.32
CA ARG A 71 -20.29 3.21 0.86
C ARG A 71 -18.84 3.48 0.50
N ALA A 72 -18.21 4.39 1.22
CA ALA A 72 -16.76 4.61 1.13
C ALA A 72 -16.07 3.95 2.33
N ASP A 73 -15.86 2.64 2.24
CA ASP A 73 -15.30 1.86 3.35
C ASP A 73 -13.79 2.04 3.48
N GLN A 74 -13.11 2.53 2.44
CA GLN A 74 -11.67 2.76 2.40
C GLN A 74 -11.36 4.08 1.72
N ILE A 75 -10.47 4.87 2.32
CA ILE A 75 -9.94 6.11 1.74
C ILE A 75 -8.42 6.01 1.69
N LEU A 76 -7.85 6.30 0.52
CA LEU A 76 -6.41 6.34 0.29
C LEU A 76 -6.06 7.65 -0.43
N VAL A 77 -5.22 8.47 0.20
CA VAL A 77 -4.72 9.72 -0.40
C VAL A 77 -3.38 9.45 -1.07
N GLN A 78 -3.29 9.77 -2.36
CA GLN A 78 -2.06 9.65 -3.15
C GLN A 78 -1.15 10.89 -2.92
N PRO A 79 0.16 10.80 -3.22
CA PRO A 79 1.11 11.90 -2.98
C PRO A 79 0.80 13.17 -3.77
N ASP A 80 0.09 13.06 -4.89
CA ASP A 80 -0.37 14.18 -5.71
C ASP A 80 -1.69 14.79 -5.20
N GLY A 81 -2.20 14.33 -4.06
CA GLY A 81 -3.43 14.79 -3.44
C GLY A 81 -4.70 14.16 -4.01
N LYS A 82 -4.62 13.31 -5.05
CA LYS A 82 -5.79 12.56 -5.52
C LYS A 82 -6.22 11.55 -4.46
N ILE A 83 -7.50 11.23 -4.45
CA ILE A 83 -8.14 10.41 -3.42
C ILE A 83 -8.73 9.19 -4.09
N VAL A 84 -8.21 8.02 -3.77
CA VAL A 84 -8.79 6.73 -4.17
C VAL A 84 -9.72 6.28 -3.04
N THR A 85 -10.96 5.95 -3.38
CA THR A 85 -11.92 5.41 -2.43
C THR A 85 -12.53 4.12 -2.95
N GLY A 86 -12.72 3.16 -2.05
CA GLY A 86 -13.34 1.88 -2.36
C GLY A 86 -14.33 1.45 -1.29
N GLY A 87 -15.18 0.51 -1.65
CA GLY A 87 -16.28 0.02 -0.83
C GLY A 87 -17.40 -0.48 -1.72
N TYR A 88 -18.63 -0.46 -1.23
CA TYR A 88 -19.80 -0.72 -2.05
C TYR A 88 -20.28 0.59 -2.70
N LEU A 89 -19.92 0.84 -3.96
CA LEU A 89 -20.41 2.00 -4.70
C LEU A 89 -21.67 1.59 -5.47
N GLY A 90 -22.79 2.28 -5.20
CA GLY A 90 -24.10 1.96 -5.77
C GLY A 90 -24.14 2.14 -7.29
N TYR A 91 -25.22 1.65 -7.92
CA TYR A 91 -25.40 1.67 -9.39
C TYR A 91 -25.61 3.07 -10.00
N ASN A 92 -25.79 4.09 -9.16
CA ASN A 92 -26.16 5.44 -9.57
C ASN A 92 -24.97 6.40 -9.73
N VAL A 93 -23.72 5.90 -9.71
CA VAL A 93 -22.55 6.71 -10.07
C VAL A 93 -22.57 6.93 -11.59
N PRO A 94 -22.73 8.18 -12.08
CA PRO A 94 -22.81 8.43 -13.51
C PRO A 94 -21.50 8.05 -14.20
N GLU A 95 -21.62 7.32 -15.31
CA GLU A 95 -20.55 6.79 -16.18
C GLU A 95 -20.00 5.40 -15.77
N ASN A 96 -20.30 4.46 -16.67
CA ASN A 96 -19.95 3.04 -16.71
C ASN A 96 -18.56 2.69 -16.14
N GLU A 97 -18.54 1.65 -15.28
CA GLU A 97 -17.42 0.74 -14.96
C GLU A 97 -16.70 0.86 -13.60
N ALA A 98 -16.90 1.92 -12.82
CA ALA A 98 -16.25 2.06 -11.51
C ALA A 98 -17.02 1.39 -10.34
N LEU A 99 -17.36 0.11 -10.49
CA LEU A 99 -17.98 -0.63 -9.39
C LEU A 99 -16.90 -1.01 -8.37
N GLY A 100 -16.95 -0.35 -7.22
CA GLY A 100 -16.18 -0.68 -6.02
C GLY A 100 -14.88 0.11 -5.81
N LEU A 101 -14.38 0.84 -6.81
CA LEU A 101 -13.17 1.65 -6.69
C LEU A 101 -13.24 2.86 -7.63
N ILE A 102 -13.21 4.07 -7.08
CA ILE A 102 -13.11 5.33 -7.83
C ILE A 102 -11.89 6.12 -7.38
N ARG A 103 -11.47 7.07 -8.22
CA ARG A 103 -10.56 8.12 -7.83
C ARG A 103 -11.21 9.48 -8.05
N VAL A 104 -11.03 10.37 -7.08
CA VAL A 104 -11.43 11.76 -7.19
C VAL A 104 -10.22 12.67 -7.05
N LEU A 105 -10.33 13.85 -7.64
CA LEU A 105 -9.35 14.94 -7.53
C LEU A 105 -9.38 15.52 -6.11
N PRO A 106 -8.39 16.36 -5.75
CA PRO A 106 -8.38 17.00 -4.43
C PRO A 106 -9.65 17.81 -4.13
N ASP A 107 -10.37 18.33 -5.11
CA ASP A 107 -11.65 19.04 -4.92
C ASP A 107 -12.87 18.10 -4.87
N GLY A 108 -12.67 16.79 -4.99
CA GLY A 108 -13.72 15.78 -4.99
C GLY A 108 -14.26 15.44 -6.38
N ALA A 109 -13.94 16.22 -7.43
CA ALA A 109 -14.40 15.91 -8.77
C ALA A 109 -13.88 14.55 -9.25
N LEU A 110 -14.67 13.82 -10.04
CA LEU A 110 -14.27 12.51 -10.55
C LEU A 110 -13.02 12.62 -11.43
N ASP A 111 -12.00 11.81 -11.14
CA ASP A 111 -10.83 11.70 -12.00
C ASP A 111 -11.11 10.72 -13.14
N LYS A 112 -11.55 11.26 -14.29
CA LYS A 112 -11.86 10.48 -15.49
C LYS A 112 -10.65 9.77 -16.12
N THR A 113 -9.43 10.09 -15.70
CA THR A 113 -8.23 9.38 -16.17
C THR A 113 -7.99 8.05 -15.44
N PHE A 114 -8.70 7.83 -14.33
CA PHE A 114 -8.63 6.60 -13.56
C PHE A 114 -9.69 5.59 -14.01
N THR A 115 -9.26 4.55 -14.70
CA THR A 115 -10.12 3.60 -15.43
C THR A 115 -10.09 2.21 -14.77
N ALA A 116 -10.49 2.15 -13.50
CA ALA A 116 -10.51 0.91 -12.72
C ALA A 116 -11.78 0.10 -12.96
N VAL A 117 -11.69 -0.94 -13.79
CA VAL A 117 -12.76 -1.91 -13.96
C VAL A 117 -12.58 -3.07 -12.98
N LEU A 118 -13.57 -3.30 -12.11
CA LEU A 118 -13.56 -4.40 -11.14
C LEU A 118 -14.82 -5.29 -11.16
N ARG A 119 -15.86 -4.93 -11.93
CA ARG A 119 -17.15 -5.65 -11.96
C ARG A 119 -17.00 -7.16 -12.17
N ALA A 120 -16.13 -7.56 -13.08
CA ALA A 120 -15.89 -8.98 -13.42
C ALA A 120 -15.25 -9.79 -12.27
N LEU A 121 -14.82 -9.14 -11.19
CA LEU A 121 -14.22 -9.78 -10.03
C LEU A 121 -15.24 -10.11 -8.94
N SER A 122 -16.51 -9.68 -9.09
CA SER A 122 -17.59 -9.94 -8.14
C SER A 122 -18.65 -10.86 -8.72
N VAL A 123 -19.19 -11.74 -7.88
CA VAL A 123 -20.41 -12.52 -8.17
C VAL A 123 -21.68 -11.83 -7.65
N PHE A 124 -21.54 -10.73 -6.90
CA PHE A 124 -22.65 -9.98 -6.29
C PHE A 124 -22.94 -8.66 -7.03
N GLY A 125 -22.46 -8.52 -8.27
CA GLY A 125 -22.63 -7.31 -9.08
C GLY A 125 -21.68 -6.17 -8.73
N SER A 126 -21.25 -6.03 -7.47
CA SER A 126 -20.27 -5.03 -7.03
C SER A 126 -19.15 -5.68 -6.20
N PRO A 127 -17.86 -5.42 -6.49
CA PRO A 127 -16.75 -5.97 -5.72
C PRO A 127 -16.61 -5.19 -4.41
N LEU A 128 -16.55 -5.94 -3.31
CA LEU A 128 -16.32 -5.38 -1.99
C LEU A 128 -14.82 -5.20 -1.77
N ILE A 129 -14.41 -3.95 -1.57
CA ILE A 129 -13.03 -3.59 -1.22
C ILE A 129 -12.89 -3.54 0.29
N ASN A 130 -12.08 -4.45 0.85
CA ASN A 130 -11.85 -4.52 2.29
C ASN A 130 -10.70 -3.61 2.75
N SER A 131 -9.70 -3.40 1.89
CA SER A 131 -8.51 -2.61 2.20
C SER A 131 -7.86 -2.11 0.92
N ILE A 132 -7.22 -0.94 0.95
CA ILE A 132 -6.43 -0.42 -0.16
C ILE A 132 -5.09 0.06 0.39
N VAL A 133 -4.00 -0.32 -0.26
CA VAL A 133 -2.65 0.15 0.10
C VAL A 133 -1.98 0.79 -1.11
N LEU A 134 -1.32 1.93 -0.87
CA LEU A 134 -0.45 2.59 -1.85
C LEU A 134 0.94 1.97 -1.83
N GLN A 135 1.51 1.72 -3.01
CA GLN A 135 2.90 1.35 -3.18
C GLN A 135 3.78 2.58 -3.50
N PRO A 136 5.10 2.55 -3.21
CA PRO A 136 6.00 3.68 -3.46
C PRO A 136 6.04 4.17 -4.91
N ASP A 137 5.72 3.30 -5.86
CA ASP A 137 5.65 3.59 -7.30
C ASP A 137 4.28 4.15 -7.74
N THR A 138 3.44 4.60 -6.80
CA THR A 138 2.09 5.15 -6.99
C THR A 138 1.02 4.15 -7.44
N GLN A 139 1.38 2.87 -7.59
CA GLN A 139 0.41 1.80 -7.82
C GLN A 139 -0.37 1.51 -6.53
N ILE A 140 -1.53 0.88 -6.67
CA ILE A 140 -2.38 0.53 -5.54
C ILE A 140 -2.69 -0.97 -5.51
N LEU A 141 -2.85 -1.48 -4.29
CA LEU A 141 -3.22 -2.87 -4.01
C LEU A 141 -4.57 -2.90 -3.30
N PRO A 142 -5.70 -3.00 -4.03
CA PRO A 142 -6.99 -3.27 -3.42
C PRO A 142 -7.13 -4.74 -3.00
N ALA A 143 -7.60 -4.94 -1.77
CA ALA A 143 -8.07 -6.22 -1.24
C ALA A 143 -9.55 -6.39 -1.58
N ILE A 144 -9.89 -7.47 -2.26
CA ILE A 144 -11.21 -7.76 -2.79
C ILE A 144 -11.73 -9.03 -2.11
N PHE A 145 -12.94 -8.95 -1.55
CA PHE A 145 -13.58 -10.06 -0.80
C PHE A 145 -13.60 -11.38 -1.57
N THR A 146 -13.80 -11.36 -2.88
CA THR A 146 -13.97 -12.55 -3.72
C THR A 146 -12.71 -12.99 -4.47
N LYS A 147 -11.63 -12.19 -4.44
CA LYS A 147 -10.48 -12.38 -5.34
C LYS A 147 -9.12 -12.41 -4.64
N GLY A 148 -9.03 -11.86 -3.44
CA GLY A 148 -7.77 -11.68 -2.74
C GLY A 148 -7.22 -10.29 -2.98
N ILE A 149 -6.02 -10.18 -3.53
CA ILE A 149 -5.45 -8.87 -3.87
C ILE A 149 -5.08 -8.81 -5.34
N ILE A 150 -5.25 -7.63 -5.93
CA ILE A 150 -4.78 -7.31 -7.28
C ILE A 150 -3.92 -6.06 -7.21
N ARG A 151 -3.11 -5.82 -8.24
CA ARG A 151 -2.38 -4.56 -8.39
C ARG A 151 -3.01 -3.73 -9.50
N LYS A 152 -3.27 -2.46 -9.21
CA LYS A 152 -3.72 -1.47 -10.19
C LYS A 152 -2.61 -0.45 -10.40
N GLN A 153 -2.36 -0.16 -11.66
CA GLN A 153 -1.47 0.91 -12.08
C GLN A 153 -2.01 2.28 -11.66
N THR A 154 -1.19 3.31 -11.76
CA THR A 154 -1.56 4.69 -11.40
C THR A 154 -2.77 5.21 -12.18
N ASN A 155 -3.06 4.68 -13.36
CA ASN A 155 -4.25 5.02 -14.16
C ASN A 155 -5.47 4.12 -13.88
N GLY A 156 -5.40 3.22 -12.89
CA GLY A 156 -6.48 2.30 -12.53
C GLY A 156 -6.53 0.99 -13.36
N GLN A 157 -5.71 0.87 -14.39
CA GLN A 157 -5.62 -0.36 -15.19
C GLN A 157 -5.01 -1.51 -14.38
N SER A 158 -5.42 -2.74 -14.68
CA SER A 158 -4.88 -3.93 -14.02
C SER A 158 -3.42 -4.18 -14.41
N ASP A 159 -2.57 -4.48 -13.43
CA ASP A 159 -1.21 -4.92 -13.69
C ASP A 159 -1.13 -6.45 -13.78
N ALA A 160 -1.05 -6.97 -15.00
CA ALA A 160 -0.99 -8.40 -15.27
C ALA A 160 0.33 -9.08 -14.85
N SER A 161 1.36 -8.32 -14.47
CA SER A 161 2.59 -8.90 -13.90
C SER A 161 2.42 -9.30 -12.43
N PHE A 162 1.37 -8.80 -11.77
CA PHE A 162 1.03 -9.15 -10.39
C PHE A 162 0.01 -10.29 -10.36
N ASN A 163 0.50 -11.53 -10.23
CA ASN A 163 -0.31 -12.74 -10.32
C ASN A 163 -0.43 -13.49 -8.98
N ALA A 164 -0.79 -12.77 -7.92
CA ALA A 164 -1.12 -13.42 -6.65
C ALA A 164 -2.48 -14.13 -6.75
N THR A 165 -2.55 -15.38 -6.33
CA THR A 165 -3.81 -16.16 -6.27
C THR A 165 -4.11 -16.58 -4.84
N PHE A 166 -5.38 -16.57 -4.47
CA PHE A 166 -5.86 -16.86 -3.12
C PHE A 166 -6.98 -17.89 -3.16
N GLY A 167 -6.83 -18.94 -2.34
CA GLY A 167 -7.83 -19.99 -2.19
C GLY A 167 -8.20 -20.71 -3.48
N ASN A 168 -9.33 -21.39 -3.44
CA ASN A 168 -9.88 -22.17 -4.54
C ASN A 168 -11.32 -21.78 -4.93
N ASN A 169 -11.94 -20.82 -4.23
CA ASN A 169 -13.27 -20.29 -4.53
C ASN A 169 -13.46 -18.88 -3.92
N PHE A 170 -14.58 -18.22 -4.26
CA PHE A 170 -14.86 -16.84 -3.89
C PHE A 170 -14.89 -16.58 -2.37
N PHE A 171 -15.36 -17.52 -1.55
CA PHE A 171 -15.46 -17.34 -0.09
C PHE A 171 -14.17 -17.74 0.64
N ASN A 172 -13.25 -18.39 -0.07
CA ASN A 172 -11.93 -18.79 0.44
C ASN A 172 -10.80 -17.95 -0.17
N ALA A 173 -11.12 -16.81 -0.79
CA ALA A 173 -10.13 -15.91 -1.38
C ALA A 173 -10.12 -14.53 -0.71
N SER A 174 -10.85 -14.34 0.38
CA SER A 174 -11.08 -13.01 0.95
C SER A 174 -9.84 -12.52 1.68
N VAL A 175 -9.23 -11.46 1.18
CA VAL A 175 -8.23 -10.69 1.92
C VAL A 175 -8.93 -9.49 2.55
N GLN A 176 -8.84 -9.38 3.87
CA GLN A 176 -9.50 -8.35 4.67
C GLN A 176 -8.55 -7.19 5.02
N ASN A 177 -7.26 -7.47 5.14
CA ASN A 177 -6.27 -6.44 5.45
C ASN A 177 -4.98 -6.66 4.68
N ILE A 178 -4.37 -5.56 4.25
CA ILE A 178 -3.06 -5.54 3.61
C ILE A 178 -2.17 -4.54 4.36
N LYS A 179 -0.91 -4.90 4.57
CA LYS A 179 0.14 -3.96 4.98
C LYS A 179 1.35 -4.10 4.09
N LEU A 180 1.79 -2.99 3.51
CA LEU A 180 3.06 -2.93 2.81
C LEU A 180 4.20 -2.71 3.80
N GLN A 181 5.24 -3.52 3.69
CA GLN A 181 6.46 -3.40 4.48
C GLN A 181 7.47 -2.50 3.77
N SER A 182 8.40 -1.91 4.54
CA SER A 182 9.44 -1.01 4.01
C SER A 182 10.40 -1.70 3.02
N ASP A 183 10.51 -3.02 3.07
CA ASP A 183 11.30 -3.85 2.16
C ASP A 183 10.52 -4.29 0.89
N GLY A 184 9.32 -3.72 0.69
CA GLY A 184 8.45 -4.01 -0.44
C GLY A 184 7.63 -5.29 -0.32
N LYS A 185 7.81 -6.09 0.75
CA LYS A 185 6.97 -7.28 0.99
C LYS A 185 5.57 -6.86 1.42
N ILE A 186 4.60 -7.73 1.16
CA ILE A 186 3.18 -7.45 1.42
C ILE A 186 2.65 -8.46 2.44
N LEU A 187 2.21 -7.99 3.60
CA LEU A 187 1.45 -8.79 4.55
C LEU A 187 -0.02 -8.78 4.17
N VAL A 188 -0.64 -9.96 4.15
CA VAL A 188 -2.06 -10.15 3.84
C VAL A 188 -2.71 -10.99 4.92
N ALA A 189 -3.90 -10.57 5.37
CA ALA A 189 -4.70 -11.29 6.34
C ALA A 189 -6.17 -11.38 5.90
N GLY A 190 -6.85 -12.51 6.18
CA GLY A 190 -8.26 -12.68 5.85
C GLY A 190 -8.76 -14.13 5.89
N TYR A 191 -9.78 -14.43 5.10
CA TYR A 191 -10.37 -15.77 4.95
C TYR A 191 -9.90 -16.42 3.65
N PHE A 192 -8.72 -17.04 3.71
CA PHE A 192 -8.16 -17.87 2.63
C PHE A 192 -7.43 -19.09 3.19
N SER A 193 -7.33 -20.16 2.40
CA SER A 193 -6.63 -21.40 2.77
C SER A 193 -5.38 -21.72 1.94
N SER A 194 -5.12 -20.92 0.90
CA SER A 194 -3.91 -21.04 0.10
C SER A 194 -3.52 -19.71 -0.53
N VAL A 195 -2.24 -19.58 -0.86
CA VAL A 195 -1.66 -18.47 -1.61
C VAL A 195 -0.73 -19.04 -2.68
N ASN A 196 -0.94 -18.68 -3.94
CA ASN A 196 -0.16 -19.19 -5.08
C ASN A 196 -0.09 -20.74 -5.12
N GLY A 197 -1.20 -21.41 -4.75
CA GLY A 197 -1.30 -22.86 -4.67
C GLY A 197 -0.64 -23.50 -3.44
N GLN A 198 0.05 -22.73 -2.60
CA GLN A 198 0.65 -23.23 -1.36
C GLN A 198 -0.36 -23.18 -0.21
N PRO A 199 -0.53 -24.26 0.58
CA PRO A 199 -1.44 -24.26 1.72
C PRO A 199 -0.97 -23.27 2.80
N VAL A 200 -1.75 -22.21 3.03
CA VAL A 200 -1.51 -21.22 4.08
C VAL A 200 -2.84 -20.58 4.46
N THR A 201 -3.16 -20.58 5.74
CA THR A 201 -4.47 -20.14 6.21
C THR A 201 -4.37 -18.78 6.89
N GLY A 202 -5.15 -17.83 6.37
CA GLY A 202 -5.51 -16.59 7.04
C GLY A 202 -4.45 -15.50 7.19
N LEU A 203 -3.16 -15.84 7.22
CA LEU A 203 -2.06 -14.86 7.27
C LEU A 203 -0.90 -15.32 6.39
N ALA A 204 -0.48 -14.47 5.47
CA ALA A 204 0.66 -14.73 4.59
C ALA A 204 1.48 -13.47 4.35
N ARG A 205 2.73 -13.67 3.89
CA ARG A 205 3.61 -12.61 3.41
C ARG A 205 4.03 -12.89 1.99
N LEU A 206 3.71 -11.98 1.08
CA LEU A 206 4.14 -12.04 -0.32
C LEU A 206 5.49 -11.35 -0.49
N LEU A 207 6.30 -11.89 -1.39
CA LEU A 207 7.57 -11.30 -1.78
C LEU A 207 7.34 -10.05 -2.63
N ALA A 208 8.24 -9.08 -2.51
CA ALA A 208 8.36 -8.03 -3.51
C ALA A 208 8.80 -8.66 -4.84
N PRO A 209 8.26 -8.25 -6.01
CA PRO A 209 8.86 -8.64 -7.28
C PRO A 209 10.32 -8.18 -7.25
N ASN A 210 11.24 -9.16 -7.30
CA ASN A 210 12.68 -9.06 -7.14
C ASN A 210 13.26 -7.64 -7.32
N VAL A 211 13.47 -6.92 -6.22
CA VAL A 211 14.60 -5.99 -6.18
C VAL A 211 15.83 -6.89 -6.24
N LEU A 212 16.53 -6.88 -7.37
CA LEU A 212 17.82 -7.55 -7.52
C LEU A 212 18.69 -7.21 -6.30
N HIS A 213 18.89 -8.18 -5.41
CA HIS A 213 20.02 -8.14 -4.50
C HIS A 213 21.27 -8.26 -5.38
N VAL A 214 21.87 -7.13 -5.77
CA VAL A 214 23.24 -7.16 -6.25
C VAL A 214 24.13 -7.35 -5.03
N VAL A 215 24.38 -8.60 -4.69
CA VAL A 215 25.69 -9.02 -4.18
C VAL A 215 26.04 -10.31 -4.91
N GLN A 216 26.67 -10.17 -6.08
CA GLN A 216 27.56 -11.24 -6.52
C GLN A 216 28.81 -11.17 -5.66
N CYS A 217 29.07 -12.23 -4.91
CA CYS A 217 30.43 -12.72 -4.75
C CYS A 217 30.43 -14.18 -5.21
N PRO A 218 31.11 -14.51 -6.32
CA PRO A 218 31.27 -15.89 -6.75
C PRO A 218 31.94 -16.69 -5.64
N ALA A 219 31.47 -17.92 -5.41
CA ALA A 219 32.05 -18.86 -4.47
C ALA A 219 33.56 -18.97 -4.71
N GLY A 220 34.35 -18.46 -3.76
CA GLY A 220 35.77 -18.77 -3.67
C GLY A 220 35.93 -20.28 -3.59
N ARG A 221 36.76 -20.82 -4.49
CA ARG A 221 37.10 -22.25 -4.57
C ARG A 221 37.50 -22.78 -3.19
N PRO A 222 37.16 -24.04 -2.84
CA PRO A 222 37.67 -24.64 -1.62
C PRO A 222 39.19 -24.80 -1.73
N HIS A 223 39.90 -24.26 -0.74
CA HIS A 223 41.33 -24.43 -0.59
C HIS A 223 41.61 -25.90 -0.24
N PRO A 224 42.40 -26.67 -1.03
CA PRO A 224 42.74 -28.02 -0.64
C PRO A 224 43.78 -27.98 0.48
N SER A 225 43.51 -28.77 1.52
CA SER A 225 44.44 -29.09 2.59
C SER A 225 45.32 -30.28 2.21
N LEU A 226 46.47 -30.37 2.91
CA LEU A 226 47.44 -31.48 3.02
C LEU A 226 48.58 -31.52 1.98
N ALA A 227 49.83 -31.29 2.43
CA ALA A 227 50.80 -32.37 2.70
C ALA A 227 52.21 -31.82 3.04
N ARG A 228 52.88 -32.52 3.95
CA ARG A 228 54.26 -32.31 4.47
C ARG A 228 55.36 -32.67 3.45
N ALA A 229 56.59 -32.24 3.82
CA ALA A 229 57.95 -32.63 3.39
C ALA A 229 58.62 -31.64 2.40
N ARG A 230 59.85 -31.14 2.57
CA ARG A 230 61.10 -31.71 3.14
C ARG A 230 62.14 -30.56 3.35
N PRO A 231 63.13 -30.63 4.25
CA PRO A 231 64.15 -29.57 4.40
C PRO A 231 65.44 -29.80 3.58
N LEU A 232 66.31 -28.78 3.54
CA LEU A 232 67.68 -28.64 2.97
C LEU A 232 67.72 -27.91 1.61
N ARG A 233 68.55 -26.87 1.37
CA ARG A 233 69.99 -26.73 1.66
C ARG A 233 70.43 -25.26 1.62
N ALA A 234 71.48 -24.92 2.37
CA ALA A 234 72.15 -23.62 2.37
C ALA A 234 73.25 -23.53 1.29
N THR A 235 73.45 -22.32 0.74
CA THR A 235 74.69 -21.89 0.05
C THR A 235 74.87 -20.36 0.20
N PRO A 236 76.10 -19.81 0.27
CA PRO A 236 76.39 -18.59 1.06
C PRO A 236 76.71 -17.31 0.27
N LEU A 237 76.60 -16.18 1.01
CA LEU A 237 77.32 -14.90 0.96
C LEU A 237 77.69 -14.25 -0.39
N THR A 238 77.22 -13.01 -0.59
CA THR A 238 78.14 -11.90 -0.92
C THR A 238 77.74 -10.61 -0.20
N ARG A 239 78.73 -10.00 0.45
CA ARG A 239 78.67 -8.70 1.15
C ARG A 239 78.56 -7.56 0.13
N ARG A 240 77.69 -6.58 0.38
CA ARG A 240 78.00 -5.18 0.04
C ARG A 240 77.55 -4.24 1.17
N ARG A 241 78.46 -3.31 1.48
CA ARG A 241 78.51 -2.41 2.64
C ARG A 241 77.43 -1.32 2.59
N CYS A 242 77.00 -0.90 3.78
CA CYS A 242 76.36 0.40 4.03
C CYS A 242 77.34 1.57 3.73
N PRO A 243 76.78 2.77 3.61
CA PRO A 243 77.19 3.83 4.51
C PRO A 243 76.00 4.40 5.31
N ALA A 244 76.30 4.71 6.58
CA ALA A 244 75.50 5.53 7.46
C ALA A 244 75.89 7.01 7.30
N ALA A 245 74.96 7.93 7.59
CA ALA A 245 75.08 8.99 8.60
C ALA A 245 73.96 10.04 8.37
N VAL A 246 73.02 10.20 9.31
CA VAL A 246 72.98 11.19 10.42
C VAL A 246 72.53 12.58 9.98
N GLY A 247 71.51 13.12 10.66
CA GLY A 247 71.20 14.55 10.66
C GLY A 247 69.82 14.87 11.26
N ALA A 248 69.77 15.10 12.58
CA ALA A 248 68.61 15.59 13.32
C ALA A 248 68.38 17.10 13.11
N THR A 249 67.14 17.60 13.29
CA THR A 249 66.73 18.51 14.39
C THR A 249 65.40 19.23 14.13
N ALA A 250 64.75 19.57 15.25
CA ALA A 250 63.44 20.18 15.44
C ALA A 250 63.30 21.62 14.91
N ARG A 251 62.04 22.01 14.66
CA ARG A 251 61.38 23.17 15.29
C ARG A 251 59.88 22.95 15.33
#